data_AF-A0A0P7ZDX8-F1
#
_entry.id   AF-A0A0P7ZDX8-F1
#
_cell.length_a   1.000
_cell.length_b   1.000
_cell.length_c   1.000
_cell.angle_alpha   90.00
_cell.angle_beta   90.00
_cell.angle_gamma   90.00
#
_symmetry.space_group_name_H-M   'P 1'
#
loop_
_entity.id
_entity.type
_entity.pdbx_description
1 polymer ?
#
loop_
_entity_poly.entity_id
_entity_poly.type
_entity_poly.pdbx_seq_one_letter_code
_entity_poly.pdbx_strand_id
1 'polypeptide(L)'
;MKISAALMATMDEFGLTGTDLVTAAGITNSRLSRFLNGTAIKTDGLDKLIDALDDDAFRFMIEKLISARGLHLLVEEQPALSDLVERLDEAETAELLNALAEKIKKSGTAQNSRKRELVAT
;
A
#
# COMPACT_ATOMS: atom_id res chain seq x y z
N MET A 1 12.89 -7.10 5.17
CA MET A 1 12.46 -8.18 4.24
C MET A 1 13.44 -8.29 3.07
N LYS A 2 13.66 -9.50 2.53
CA LYS A 2 14.50 -9.73 1.32
C LYS A 2 13.65 -9.62 0.05
N ILE A 3 14.27 -9.33 -1.10
CA ILE A 3 13.58 -9.25 -2.41
C ILE A 3 12.86 -10.57 -2.73
N SER A 4 13.48 -11.72 -2.45
CA SER A 4 12.86 -13.04 -2.66
C SER A 4 11.56 -13.23 -1.88
N ALA A 5 11.49 -12.73 -0.65
CA ALA A 5 10.28 -12.78 0.15
C ALA A 5 9.22 -11.79 -0.34
N ALA A 6 9.63 -10.61 -0.84
CA ALA A 6 8.70 -9.63 -1.40
C ALA A 6 8.08 -10.14 -2.69
N LEU A 7 8.89 -10.78 -3.55
CA LEU A 7 8.40 -11.43 -4.76
C LEU A 7 7.42 -12.56 -4.42
N MET A 8 7.73 -13.40 -3.43
CA MET A 8 6.82 -14.47 -2.97
C MET A 8 5.47 -13.91 -2.49
N ALA A 9 5.48 -12.87 -1.66
CA ALA A 9 4.26 -12.22 -1.20
C ALA A 9 3.47 -11.57 -2.36
N THR A 10 4.16 -11.06 -3.37
CA THR A 10 3.53 -10.50 -4.58
C THR A 10 2.89 -11.62 -5.42
N MET A 11 3.56 -12.76 -5.55
CA MET A 11 3.00 -13.93 -6.23
C MET A 11 1.73 -14.43 -5.54
N ASP A 12 1.73 -14.48 -4.20
CA ASP A 12 0.58 -14.93 -3.43
C ASP A 12 -0.61 -13.96 -3.55
N GLU A 13 -0.35 -12.64 -3.54
CA GLU A 13 -1.40 -11.60 -3.64
C GLU A 13 -2.04 -11.56 -5.03
N PHE A 14 -1.24 -11.64 -6.08
CA PHE A 14 -1.69 -11.53 -7.47
C PHE A 14 -2.03 -12.89 -8.11
N GLY A 15 -1.92 -13.98 -7.34
CA GLY A 15 -2.17 -15.34 -7.84
C GLY A 15 -1.20 -15.77 -8.95
N LEU A 16 0.00 -15.18 -9.01
CA LEU A 16 0.98 -15.48 -10.04
C LEU A 16 1.61 -16.85 -9.78
N THR A 17 1.57 -17.73 -10.76
CA THR A 17 2.27 -19.00 -10.64
C THR A 17 3.75 -18.82 -11.00
N GLY A 18 4.61 -19.66 -10.41
CA GLY A 18 6.03 -19.68 -10.79
C GLY A 18 6.24 -19.95 -12.27
N THR A 19 5.32 -20.68 -12.91
CA THR A 19 5.35 -20.97 -14.35
C THR A 19 5.11 -19.71 -15.18
N ASP A 20 4.19 -18.84 -14.76
CA ASP A 20 3.86 -17.60 -15.47
C ASP A 20 5.05 -16.64 -15.44
N LEU A 21 5.63 -16.43 -14.25
CA LEU A 21 6.80 -15.59 -14.05
C LEU A 21 8.03 -16.11 -14.80
N VAL A 22 8.23 -17.42 -14.84
CA VAL A 22 9.36 -18.05 -15.56
C VAL A 22 9.21 -17.92 -17.07
N THR A 23 7.97 -18.03 -17.56
CA THR A 23 7.64 -17.87 -18.98
C THR A 23 7.80 -16.42 -19.42
N ALA A 24 7.26 -15.47 -18.64
CA ALA A 24 7.36 -14.05 -18.92
C ALA A 24 8.80 -13.52 -18.79
N ALA A 25 9.54 -13.93 -17.75
CA ALA A 25 10.93 -13.51 -17.53
C ALA A 25 11.96 -14.28 -18.37
N GLY A 26 11.55 -15.34 -19.08
CA GLY A 26 12.47 -16.17 -19.88
C GLY A 26 13.58 -16.82 -19.04
N ILE A 27 13.31 -17.17 -17.78
CA ILE A 27 14.26 -17.86 -16.90
C ILE A 27 13.90 -19.34 -16.75
N THR A 28 14.56 -20.08 -15.86
CA THR A 28 14.18 -21.47 -15.56
C THR A 28 13.49 -21.57 -14.21
N ASN A 29 12.52 -22.48 -14.09
CA ASN A 29 11.85 -22.79 -12.80
C ASN A 29 12.87 -23.11 -11.68
N SER A 30 13.95 -23.80 -12.03
CA SER A 30 15.03 -24.11 -11.08
C SER A 30 15.82 -22.88 -10.60
N ARG A 31 15.85 -21.80 -11.37
CA ARG A 31 16.46 -20.52 -10.98
C ARG A 31 15.50 -19.72 -10.11
N LEU A 32 14.22 -19.62 -10.50
CA LEU A 32 13.20 -18.94 -9.70
C LEU A 32 13.06 -19.58 -8.32
N SER A 33 12.92 -20.91 -8.25
CA SER A 33 12.77 -21.63 -6.98
C SER A 33 13.99 -21.43 -6.07
N ARG A 34 15.22 -21.49 -6.62
CA ARG A 34 16.44 -21.19 -5.84
C ARG A 34 16.45 -19.77 -5.30
N PHE A 35 16.02 -18.80 -6.10
CA PHE A 35 15.92 -17.41 -5.68
C PHE A 35 14.89 -17.21 -4.56
N LEU A 36 13.69 -17.77 -4.72
CA LEU A 36 12.63 -17.73 -3.71
C LEU A 36 13.07 -18.39 -2.39
N ASN A 37 13.83 -19.47 -2.47
CA ASN A 37 14.44 -20.15 -1.31
C ASN A 37 15.66 -19.43 -0.71
N GLY A 38 16.00 -18.23 -1.19
CA GLY A 38 17.02 -17.37 -0.60
C GLY A 38 18.42 -17.48 -1.21
N THR A 39 18.57 -18.16 -2.35
CA THR A 39 19.82 -18.15 -3.12
C THR A 39 19.96 -16.83 -3.89
N ALA A 40 21.18 -16.31 -4.01
CA ALA A 40 21.43 -15.14 -4.84
C ALA A 40 21.12 -15.44 -6.32
N ILE A 41 20.43 -14.51 -6.98
CA ILE A 41 20.24 -14.49 -8.43
C ILE A 41 21.19 -13.47 -9.05
N LYS A 42 21.60 -13.70 -10.31
CA LYS A 42 22.36 -12.70 -11.07
C LYS A 42 21.48 -11.49 -11.36
N THR A 43 22.08 -10.31 -11.48
CA THR A 43 21.37 -9.05 -11.77
C THR A 43 20.49 -9.15 -13.02
N ASP A 44 20.97 -9.76 -14.11
CA ASP A 44 20.18 -10.02 -15.33
C ASP A 44 18.93 -10.87 -15.08
N GLY A 45 19.00 -11.84 -14.16
CA GLY A 45 17.84 -12.66 -13.81
C GLY A 45 16.86 -11.93 -12.90
N LEU A 46 17.33 -10.97 -12.10
CA LEU A 46 16.45 -10.13 -11.29
C LEU A 46 15.72 -9.10 -12.15
N ASP A 47 16.43 -8.48 -13.09
CA ASP A 47 15.90 -7.47 -14.02
C ASP A 47 14.71 -8.04 -14.81
N LYS A 48 14.92 -9.21 -15.43
CA LYS A 48 13.88 -9.94 -16.15
C LYS A 48 12.67 -10.34 -15.29
N LEU A 49 12.89 -10.63 -14.01
CA LEU A 49 11.80 -10.96 -13.09
C LEU A 49 10.98 -9.74 -12.73
N ILE A 50 11.63 -8.57 -12.62
CA ILE A 50 10.95 -7.30 -12.33
C ILE A 50 10.16 -6.85 -13.55
N ASP A 51 10.76 -6.90 -14.75
CA ASP A 51 10.09 -6.56 -16.02
C ASP A 51 8.91 -7.49 -16.35
N ALA A 52 8.90 -8.70 -15.81
CA ALA A 52 7.81 -9.65 -15.99
C ALA A 52 6.61 -9.40 -15.05
N LEU A 53 6.74 -8.49 -14.08
CA LEU A 53 5.63 -8.09 -13.21
C LEU A 53 4.85 -6.96 -13.85
N ASP A 54 3.52 -7.05 -13.80
CA ASP A 54 2.65 -5.92 -14.14
C ASP A 54 2.85 -4.75 -13.16
N ASP A 55 2.51 -3.53 -13.58
CA ASP A 55 2.72 -2.30 -12.81
C ASP A 55 2.17 -2.38 -11.37
N ASP A 56 0.99 -2.98 -11.19
CA ASP A 56 0.36 -3.14 -9.87
C ASP A 56 1.12 -4.16 -8.99
N ALA A 57 1.59 -5.26 -9.58
CA ALA A 57 2.37 -6.28 -8.90
C ALA A 57 3.76 -5.73 -8.50
N PHE A 58 4.39 -4.97 -9.41
CA PHE A 58 5.63 -4.28 -9.12
C PHE A 58 5.46 -3.26 -7.99
N ARG A 59 4.42 -2.43 -8.05
CA ARG A 59 4.09 -1.47 -6.99
C ARG A 59 3.93 -2.16 -5.64
N PHE A 60 3.16 -3.23 -5.56
CA PHE A 60 2.97 -4.00 -4.33
C PHE A 60 4.30 -4.56 -3.81
N MET A 61 5.13 -5.13 -4.68
CA MET A 61 6.45 -5.65 -4.29
C MET A 61 7.33 -4.56 -3.67
N ILE A 62 7.35 -3.37 -4.28
CA ILE A 62 8.10 -2.21 -3.79
C ILE A 62 7.54 -1.73 -2.46
N GLU A 63 6.21 -1.63 -2.31
CA GLU A 63 5.57 -1.26 -1.06
C GLU A 63 5.97 -2.22 0.08
N LYS A 64 5.97 -3.54 -0.16
CA LYS A 64 6.45 -4.52 0.84
C LYS A 64 7.92 -4.32 1.20
N LEU A 65 8.77 -4.00 0.23
CA LEU A 65 10.18 -3.72 0.47
C LEU A 65 10.40 -2.44 1.27
N ILE A 66 9.65 -1.38 0.96
CA ILE A 66 9.67 -0.09 1.65
C ILE A 66 9.19 -0.26 3.10
N SER A 67 8.02 -0.86 3.31
CA SER A 67 7.45 -1.08 4.64
C SER A 67 8.36 -1.93 5.51
N ALA A 68 8.96 -2.97 4.96
CA ALA A 68 9.84 -3.84 5.73
C ALA A 68 11.25 -3.28 6.01
N ARG A 69 11.62 -2.16 5.40
CA ARG A 69 12.83 -1.38 5.73
C ARG A 69 12.52 -0.16 6.58
N GLY A 70 11.26 0.05 6.96
CA GLY A 70 10.83 1.26 7.67
C GLY A 70 10.94 2.53 6.83
N LEU A 71 11.05 2.41 5.49
CA LEU A 71 11.13 3.56 4.58
C LEU A 71 9.80 4.32 4.49
N HIS A 72 8.70 3.75 4.99
CA HIS A 72 7.45 4.51 5.23
C HIS A 72 7.67 5.73 6.15
N LEU A 73 8.69 5.69 7.03
CA LEU A 73 9.07 6.85 7.87
C LEU A 73 9.72 8.00 7.08
N LEU A 74 10.13 7.76 5.82
CA LEU A 74 10.68 8.78 4.92
C LEU A 74 9.65 9.27 3.88
N VAL A 75 8.52 8.58 3.74
CA VAL A 75 7.47 8.89 2.73
C VAL A 75 6.23 9.51 3.39
N GLU A 76 6.15 9.58 4.72
CA GLU A 76 5.21 10.46 5.43
C GLU A 76 5.72 11.90 5.50
N GLU A 77 6.01 12.51 4.36
CA GLU A 77 5.54 13.89 4.19
C GLU A 77 4.17 13.78 3.53
N GLN A 78 3.18 13.26 4.27
CA GLN A 78 1.83 13.73 3.98
C GLN A 78 1.91 15.25 4.16
N PRO A 79 1.63 16.05 3.12
CA PRO A 79 1.65 17.50 3.27
C PRO A 79 0.79 17.82 4.48
N ALA A 80 1.31 18.68 5.37
CA ALA A 80 0.60 19.00 6.58
C ALA A 80 -0.79 19.52 6.19
N LEU A 81 -1.80 19.28 7.03
CA LEU A 81 -3.16 19.77 6.75
C LEU A 81 -3.15 21.29 6.48
N SER A 82 -2.20 22.03 7.08
CA SER A 82 -1.92 23.43 6.77
C SER A 82 -1.62 23.65 5.29
N ASP A 83 -0.71 22.86 4.71
CA ASP A 83 -0.22 23.02 3.34
C ASP A 83 -1.31 22.66 2.32
N LEU A 84 -2.20 21.73 2.69
CA LEU A 84 -3.37 21.39 1.90
C LEU A 84 -4.43 22.50 1.97
N VAL A 85 -4.66 23.08 3.16
CA VAL A 85 -5.62 24.18 3.37
C VAL A 85 -5.15 25.48 2.71
N GLU A 86 -3.85 25.76 2.70
CA GLU A 86 -3.28 26.94 2.02
C GLU A 86 -3.50 26.93 0.49
N ARG A 87 -3.72 25.74 -0.08
CA ARG A 87 -3.93 25.57 -1.53
C ARG A 87 -5.40 25.58 -1.94
N LEU A 88 -6.32 25.61 -0.97
CA LEU A 88 -7.76 25.65 -1.25
C LEU A 88 -8.19 27.07 -1.61
N ASP A 89 -9.08 27.19 -2.58
CA ASP A 89 -9.76 28.45 -2.82
C ASP A 89 -10.87 28.73 -1.77
N GLU A 90 -11.51 29.89 -1.86
CA GLU A 90 -12.55 30.30 -0.91
C GLU A 90 -13.77 29.35 -0.92
N ALA A 91 -14.12 28.78 -2.08
CA ALA A 91 -15.25 27.87 -2.22
C ALA A 91 -14.92 26.49 -1.62
N GLU A 92 -13.74 25.96 -1.92
CA GLU A 92 -13.24 24.69 -1.39
C GLU A 92 -13.03 24.76 0.14
N THR A 93 -12.57 25.90 0.65
CA THR A 93 -12.43 26.15 2.09
C THR A 93 -13.81 26.15 2.78
N ALA A 94 -14.81 26.80 2.18
CA ALA A 94 -16.18 26.79 2.72
C ALA A 94 -16.79 25.38 2.73
N GLU A 95 -16.51 24.58 1.70
CA GLU A 95 -16.95 23.19 1.62
C GLU A 95 -16.30 22.31 2.69
N LEU A 96 -14.98 22.47 2.91
CA LEU A 96 -14.25 21.79 3.97
C LEU A 96 -14.81 22.14 5.36
N LEU A 97 -15.03 23.43 5.63
CA LEU A 97 -15.60 23.90 6.90
C LEU A 97 -17.01 23.35 7.14
N ASN A 98 -17.84 23.29 6.09
CA ASN A 98 -19.17 22.69 6.17
C ASN A 98 -19.11 21.18 6.44
N ALA A 99 -18.23 20.46 5.75
CA ALA A 99 -18.04 19.03 5.97
C ALA A 99 -17.57 18.73 7.41
N LEU A 100 -16.67 19.55 7.96
CA LEU A 100 -16.22 19.45 9.34
C LEU A 100 -17.36 19.76 10.33
N ALA A 101 -18.14 20.81 10.09
CA ALA A 101 -19.29 21.17 10.92
C ALA A 101 -20.34 20.04 10.95
N GLU A 102 -20.63 19.43 9.79
CA GLU A 102 -21.56 18.30 9.70
C GLU A 102 -21.02 17.05 10.41
N LYS A 103 -19.71 16.79 10.31
CA LYS A 103 -19.07 15.69 11.05
C LYS A 103 -19.21 15.89 12.56
N ILE A 104 -18.96 17.10 13.07
CA ILE A 104 -19.08 17.43 14.50
C ILE A 104 -20.53 17.27 14.98
N LYS A 105 -21.50 17.77 14.21
CA LYS A 105 -22.93 17.61 14.52
C LYS A 105 -23.32 16.13 14.60
N LYS A 106 -22.91 15.32 13.61
CA LYS A 106 -23.20 13.87 13.57
C LYS A 106 -22.57 13.11 14.75
N SER A 107 -21.35 13.48 15.16
CA SER A 107 -20.72 12.90 16.35
C SER A 107 -21.46 13.27 17.64
N GLY A 108 -21.95 14.51 17.76
CA GLY A 108 -22.73 14.96 18.92
C GLY A 108 -24.10 14.30 19.03
N THR A 109 -24.78 14.06 17.90
CA THR A 109 -26.06 13.34 17.89
C THR A 109 -25.90 11.86 18.22
N ALA A 110 -24.85 11.19 17.71
CA ALA A 110 -24.57 9.78 18.03
C ALA A 110 -24.23 9.56 19.52
N GLN A 111 -23.55 10.51 20.16
CA GLN A 111 -23.22 10.45 21.59
C GLN A 111 -24.45 10.68 22.50
N ASN A 112 -25.35 11.57 22.09
CA ASN A 112 -26.60 11.82 22.83
C ASN A 112 -27.61 10.67 22.73
N SER A 113 -27.66 9.94 21.61
CA SER A 113 -28.52 8.75 21.47
C SER A 113 -28.07 7.61 22.40
N ARG A 114 -26.76 7.33 22.49
CA ARG A 114 -26.21 6.34 23.44
C ARG A 114 -26.45 6.72 24.90
N LYS A 115 -26.38 8.01 25.24
CA LYS A 115 -26.59 8.47 26.62
C LYS A 115 -28.06 8.35 27.07
N ARG A 116 -29.02 8.42 26.15
CA ARG A 116 -30.45 8.25 26.46
C ARG A 116 -30.86 6.79 26.67
N GLU A 117 -30.22 5.84 25.99
CA GLU A 117 -30.47 4.40 26.19
C GLU A 117 -29.96 3.91 27.56
N LEU A 118 -28.84 4.45 28.07
CA LEU A 118 -28.29 4.08 29.38
C LEU A 118 -29.05 4.61 30.60
N VAL A 119 -29.97 5.56 30.43
CA VAL A 119 -30.77 6.14 31.54
C VAL A 119 -32.15 5.49 31.64
N ALA A 120 -32.53 4.66 30.65
CA ALA A 120 -33.83 4.00 30.58
C ALA A 120 -33.79 2.51 31.02
N THR A 121 -32.66 2.03 31.54
CA THR A 121 -32.47 0.68 32.11
C THR A 121 -32.22 0.73 33.60
#